data_AF-A0A952BG30-F1
#
_entry.id   AF-A0A952BG30-F1
#
_cell.length_a   1.000
_cell.length_b   1.000
_cell.length_c   1.000
_cell.angle_alpha   90.00
_cell.angle_beta   90.00
_cell.angle_gamma   90.00
#
_symmetry.space_group_name_H-M   'P 1'
#
loop_
_entity.id
_entity.type
_entity.pdbx_description
1 polymer ?
#
loop_
_entity_poly.entity_id
_entity_poly.type
_entity_poly.pdbx_seq_one_letter_code
_entity_poly.pdbx_strand_id
1 'polypeptide(L)'
;MYSDSSTDFTYIHFTNTPMASFTSIHEVESYPSPELAEFDFSEMSIDESVRNHALYGCGSLCHIFILASRLRGMDQLLFDMVAEPKMAEAVIEKVALFALELNSKTLALAGDRLDSFNLWDYVAMQSGLLMSPQYWRRYLKGWYAKIFSVAKKSSLYIFYHYYGSFHQIIPDLIDIDVDILDPIQTSAHEMDLKTLKKRYGNRACWHGGIDVQHLLPFEDPTVIKYAVDEARELFGLDGGIVLGPSHEITPDTPIENIIALYRMQD
;
A
#
# COMPACT_ATOMS: atom_id res chain seq x y z
N MET A 1 20.17 15.54 -17.99
CA MET A 1 20.25 14.14 -18.46
C MET A 1 21.69 13.70 -18.31
N TYR A 2 21.97 12.81 -17.37
CA TYR A 2 23.21 12.03 -17.34
C TYR A 2 22.78 10.59 -17.63
N SER A 3 23.19 10.05 -18.78
CA SER A 3 22.97 8.66 -19.16
C SER A 3 24.29 7.90 -18.98
N ASP A 4 24.30 6.94 -18.07
CA ASP A 4 25.32 5.91 -18.03
C ASP A 4 24.87 4.78 -18.98
N SER A 5 25.72 4.44 -19.95
CA SER A 5 25.33 3.78 -21.20
C SER A 5 25.28 2.25 -21.09
N SER A 6 24.69 1.70 -20.01
CA SER A 6 24.54 0.24 -19.88
C SER A 6 23.18 -0.24 -19.37
N THR A 7 22.29 0.65 -18.94
CA THR A 7 20.88 0.30 -18.63
C THR A 7 20.02 1.56 -18.77
N ASP A 8 19.17 1.63 -19.79
CA ASP A 8 18.22 2.74 -19.94
C ASP A 8 17.06 2.57 -18.95
N PHE A 9 17.33 2.85 -17.67
CA PHE A 9 16.27 2.99 -16.68
C PHE A 9 15.63 4.38 -16.82
N THR A 10 14.34 4.41 -17.15
CA THR A 10 13.56 5.65 -17.12
C THR A 10 12.99 5.83 -15.72
N TYR A 11 13.37 6.91 -15.04
CA TYR A 11 12.78 7.30 -13.76
C TYR A 11 11.90 8.52 -13.95
N ILE A 12 10.62 8.42 -13.55
CA ILE A 12 9.66 9.51 -13.64
C ILE A 12 9.79 10.37 -12.38
N HIS A 13 10.22 11.62 -12.55
CA HIS A 13 10.19 12.63 -11.49
C HIS A 13 9.04 13.61 -11.72
N PHE A 14 8.24 13.84 -10.68
CA PHE A 14 7.29 14.94 -10.66
C PHE A 14 8.05 16.24 -10.33
N THR A 15 7.98 17.23 -11.23
CA THR A 15 8.69 18.51 -11.09
C THR A 15 7.79 19.69 -10.76
N ASN A 16 6.47 19.48 -10.71
CA ASN A 16 5.49 20.53 -10.46
C ASN A 16 4.47 20.10 -9.40
N THR A 17 4.06 21.06 -8.58
CA THR A 17 3.18 20.91 -7.43
C THR A 17 2.10 22.00 -7.50
N PRO A 18 0.98 21.75 -8.19
CA PRO A 18 0.05 22.79 -8.63
C PRO A 18 -0.56 23.67 -7.53
N MET A 19 -0.71 23.13 -6.32
CA MET A 19 -1.31 23.81 -5.16
C MET A 19 -0.28 24.36 -4.17
N ALA A 20 1.03 24.30 -4.50
CA ALA A 20 2.09 24.74 -3.59
C ALA A 20 1.95 26.21 -3.19
N SER A 21 1.54 27.06 -4.13
CA SER A 21 1.39 28.51 -3.90
C SER A 21 -0.01 28.91 -3.44
N PHE A 22 -0.95 27.99 -3.27
CA PHE A 22 -2.32 28.33 -2.90
C PHE A 22 -2.35 28.85 -1.46
N THR A 23 -3.07 29.95 -1.25
CA THR A 23 -3.14 30.63 0.05
C THR A 23 -4.54 30.59 0.67
N SER A 24 -5.52 30.07 -0.08
CA SER A 24 -6.92 29.97 0.36
C SER A 24 -7.56 28.63 0.01
N ILE A 25 -8.53 28.22 0.83
CA ILE A 25 -9.35 27.01 0.60
C ILE A 25 -10.09 27.11 -0.75
N HIS A 26 -10.54 28.31 -1.11
CA HIS A 26 -11.24 28.54 -2.36
C HIS A 26 -10.40 28.19 -3.60
N GLU A 27 -9.07 28.44 -3.57
CA GLU A 27 -8.17 28.03 -4.66
C GLU A 27 -8.10 26.49 -4.78
N VAL A 28 -8.06 25.78 -3.64
CA VAL A 28 -8.08 24.31 -3.62
C VAL A 28 -9.40 23.78 -4.19
N GLU A 29 -10.53 24.32 -3.72
CA GLU A 29 -11.87 23.94 -4.18
C GLU A 29 -12.05 24.18 -5.68
N SER A 30 -11.59 25.33 -6.18
CA SER A 30 -11.73 25.76 -7.57
C SER A 30 -10.76 25.07 -8.54
N TYR A 31 -9.69 24.46 -8.04
CA TYR A 31 -8.79 23.67 -8.87
C TYR A 31 -9.54 22.48 -9.47
N PRO A 32 -9.41 22.18 -10.78
CA PRO A 32 -10.18 21.11 -11.40
C PRO A 32 -9.84 19.74 -10.78
N SER A 33 -10.88 18.99 -10.43
CA SER A 33 -10.77 17.55 -10.16
C SER A 33 -11.09 16.80 -11.46
N PRO A 34 -10.53 15.60 -11.67
CA PRO A 34 -10.98 14.74 -12.77
C PRO A 34 -12.45 14.36 -12.59
N GLU A 35 -13.12 14.06 -13.70
CA GLU A 35 -14.47 13.52 -13.74
C GLU A 35 -14.44 12.02 -14.08
N LEU A 36 -15.39 11.24 -13.56
CA LEU A 36 -15.50 9.81 -13.91
C LEU A 36 -15.62 9.56 -15.42
N ALA A 37 -16.21 10.50 -16.16
CA ALA A 37 -16.35 10.37 -17.62
C ALA A 37 -15.00 10.37 -18.37
N GLU A 38 -13.91 10.81 -17.73
CA GLU A 38 -12.56 10.75 -18.28
C GLU A 38 -11.92 9.35 -18.18
N PHE A 39 -12.55 8.43 -17.44
CA PHE A 39 -12.05 7.09 -17.21
C PHE A 39 -12.83 6.07 -18.04
N ASP A 40 -12.09 5.13 -18.66
CA ASP A 40 -12.68 4.04 -19.41
C ASP A 40 -12.99 2.86 -18.49
N PHE A 41 -14.28 2.54 -18.36
CA PHE A 41 -14.79 1.41 -17.58
C PHE A 41 -15.28 0.25 -18.48
N SER A 42 -15.14 0.36 -19.80
CA SER A 42 -15.68 -0.63 -20.74
C SER A 42 -14.93 -1.96 -20.68
N GLU A 43 -13.63 -1.92 -20.41
CA GLU A 43 -12.74 -3.10 -20.37
C GLU A 43 -12.50 -3.62 -18.93
N MET A 44 -13.57 -3.74 -18.14
CA MET A 44 -13.51 -4.33 -16.80
C MET A 44 -13.83 -5.83 -16.80
N SER A 45 -13.60 -6.55 -17.90
CA SER A 45 -13.81 -8.00 -17.96
C SER A 45 -12.69 -8.77 -17.24
N ILE A 46 -12.99 -9.98 -16.75
CA ILE A 46 -11.98 -10.88 -16.20
C ILE A 46 -11.85 -12.05 -17.17
N ASP A 47 -10.60 -12.40 -17.50
CA ASP A 47 -10.32 -13.59 -18.31
C ASP A 47 -10.77 -14.85 -17.55
N GLU A 48 -11.67 -15.61 -18.16
CA GLU A 48 -12.17 -16.87 -17.61
C GLU A 48 -11.05 -17.89 -17.35
N SER A 49 -9.92 -17.78 -18.07
CA SER A 49 -8.76 -18.67 -17.91
C SER A 49 -8.11 -18.57 -16.53
N VAL A 50 -8.28 -17.44 -15.83
CA VAL A 50 -7.66 -17.19 -14.52
C VAL A 50 -8.55 -17.57 -13.34
N ARG A 51 -9.77 -18.09 -13.55
CA ARG A 51 -10.72 -18.42 -12.46
C ARG A 51 -10.24 -19.43 -11.41
N ASN A 52 -9.17 -20.17 -11.68
CA ASN A 52 -8.55 -21.06 -10.70
C ASN A 52 -7.54 -20.36 -9.78
N HIS A 53 -7.36 -19.05 -9.92
CA HIS A 53 -6.48 -18.21 -9.11
C HIS A 53 -7.29 -17.23 -8.28
N ALA A 54 -6.71 -16.77 -7.17
CA ALA A 54 -7.25 -15.62 -6.45
C ALA A 54 -7.07 -14.36 -7.31
N LEU A 55 -8.13 -13.58 -7.45
CA LEU A 55 -8.20 -12.40 -8.28
C LEU A 55 -8.06 -11.14 -7.44
N TYR A 56 -6.96 -10.44 -7.69
CA TYR A 56 -6.51 -9.31 -6.91
C TYR A 56 -6.90 -7.98 -7.57
N GLY A 57 -7.83 -7.24 -6.99
CA GLY A 57 -8.24 -5.92 -7.48
C GLY A 57 -7.33 -4.81 -6.96
N CYS A 58 -6.70 -4.04 -7.85
CA CYS A 58 -5.94 -2.85 -7.46
C CYS A 58 -6.86 -1.62 -7.41
N GLY A 59 -6.93 -0.96 -6.25
CA GLY A 59 -7.69 0.26 -6.07
C GLY A 59 -7.18 1.39 -6.97
N SER A 60 -8.10 2.08 -7.63
CA SER A 60 -7.79 3.16 -8.56
C SER A 60 -7.55 4.46 -7.80
N LEU A 61 -6.38 5.10 -7.97
CA LEU A 61 -6.01 6.37 -7.31
C LEU A 61 -6.26 6.38 -5.79
N CYS A 62 -6.04 5.22 -5.15
CA CYS A 62 -6.36 4.98 -3.75
C CYS A 62 -5.31 5.53 -2.75
N HIS A 63 -4.21 6.10 -3.28
CA HIS A 63 -3.08 6.66 -2.55
C HIS A 63 -3.29 8.14 -2.19
N ILE A 64 -4.25 8.39 -1.29
CA ILE A 64 -4.75 9.71 -0.88
C ILE A 64 -3.63 10.66 -0.43
N PHE A 65 -2.77 10.22 0.50
CA PHE A 65 -1.74 11.06 1.10
C PHE A 65 -0.69 11.46 0.07
N ILE A 66 -0.12 10.51 -0.67
CA ILE A 66 0.92 10.86 -1.65
C ILE A 66 0.35 11.69 -2.81
N LEU A 67 -0.91 11.50 -3.22
CA LEU A 67 -1.56 12.39 -4.20
C LEU A 67 -1.74 13.81 -3.64
N ALA A 68 -2.26 13.94 -2.41
CA ALA A 68 -2.38 15.22 -1.75
C ALA A 68 -1.01 15.92 -1.61
N SER A 69 0.01 15.17 -1.21
CA SER A 69 1.40 15.65 -1.10
C SER A 69 2.00 16.03 -2.46
N ARG A 70 1.63 15.35 -3.55
CA ARG A 70 2.07 15.74 -4.91
C ARG A 70 1.40 17.02 -5.38
N LEU A 71 0.12 17.24 -5.02
CA LEU A 71 -0.62 18.44 -5.37
C LEU A 71 -0.15 19.66 -4.58
N ARG A 72 0.02 19.51 -3.25
CA ARG A 72 0.34 20.60 -2.31
C ARG A 72 1.83 20.77 -2.05
N GLY A 73 2.60 19.71 -2.17
CA GLY A 73 4.00 19.61 -1.78
C GLY A 73 4.09 18.86 -0.46
N MET A 74 4.95 17.85 -0.38
CA MET A 74 5.07 17.00 0.82
C MET A 74 5.32 17.83 2.08
N ASP A 75 6.35 18.67 2.04
CA ASP A 75 6.75 19.51 3.17
C ASP A 75 5.63 20.50 3.56
N GLN A 76 4.99 21.10 2.55
CA GLN A 76 3.90 22.05 2.77
C GLN A 76 2.65 21.36 3.34
N LEU A 77 2.27 20.19 2.84
CA LEU A 77 1.13 19.44 3.37
C LEU A 77 1.39 19.01 4.82
N LEU A 78 2.59 18.49 5.13
CA LEU A 78 2.96 18.13 6.49
C LEU A 78 2.95 19.35 7.42
N PHE A 79 3.40 20.51 6.95
CA PHE A 79 3.28 21.77 7.68
C PHE A 79 1.82 22.16 7.90
N ASP A 80 0.99 22.13 6.85
CA ASP A 80 -0.43 22.48 6.91
C ASP A 80 -1.20 21.56 7.89
N MET A 81 -0.86 20.27 7.94
CA MET A 81 -1.48 19.31 8.88
C MET A 81 -1.32 19.72 10.35
N VAL A 82 -0.32 20.54 10.66
CA VAL A 82 -0.06 21.06 12.01
C VAL A 82 -0.52 22.51 12.15
N ALA A 83 -0.10 23.38 11.23
CA ALA A 83 -0.25 24.83 11.33
C ALA A 83 -1.52 25.38 10.68
N GLU A 84 -1.96 24.77 9.57
CA GLU A 84 -3.08 25.24 8.75
C GLU A 84 -4.09 24.09 8.49
N PRO A 85 -4.70 23.52 9.54
CA PRO A 85 -5.45 22.26 9.45
C PRO A 85 -6.59 22.28 8.44
N LYS A 86 -7.24 23.43 8.24
CA LYS A 86 -8.31 23.58 7.25
C LYS A 86 -7.80 23.49 5.81
N MET A 87 -6.57 23.94 5.56
CA MET A 87 -5.93 23.82 4.26
C MET A 87 -5.57 22.35 3.99
N ALA A 88 -4.97 21.66 4.97
CA ALA A 88 -4.69 20.24 4.87
C ALA A 88 -5.97 19.42 4.65
N GLU A 89 -7.04 19.70 5.41
CA GLU A 89 -8.36 19.11 5.23
C GLU A 89 -8.89 19.33 3.80
N ALA A 90 -8.87 20.55 3.29
CA ALA A 90 -9.37 20.86 1.95
C ALA A 90 -8.62 20.10 0.84
N VAL A 91 -7.28 20.03 0.92
CA VAL A 91 -6.46 19.31 -0.08
C VAL A 91 -6.73 17.81 -0.01
N ILE A 92 -6.71 17.23 1.20
CA ILE A 92 -6.88 15.79 1.40
C ILE A 92 -8.30 15.36 1.05
N GLU A 93 -9.31 16.12 1.46
CA GLU A 93 -10.72 15.86 1.14
C GLU A 93 -10.96 15.87 -0.36
N LYS A 94 -10.40 16.83 -1.09
CA LYS A 94 -10.54 16.91 -2.55
C LYS A 94 -10.05 15.64 -3.25
N VAL A 95 -8.89 15.12 -2.83
CA VAL A 95 -8.33 13.86 -3.34
C VAL A 95 -9.18 12.67 -2.90
N ALA A 96 -9.53 12.62 -1.62
CA ALA A 96 -10.21 11.48 -1.02
C ALA A 96 -11.65 11.30 -1.54
N LEU A 97 -12.36 12.39 -1.81
CA LEU A 97 -13.69 12.35 -2.41
C LEU A 97 -13.65 11.72 -3.79
N PHE A 98 -12.72 12.16 -4.63
CA PHE A 98 -12.56 11.61 -5.97
C PHE A 98 -12.10 10.14 -5.93
N ALA A 99 -11.15 9.80 -5.06
CA ALA A 99 -10.73 8.42 -4.85
C ALA A 99 -11.89 7.52 -4.40
N LEU A 100 -12.74 8.00 -3.49
CA LEU A 100 -13.92 7.27 -3.05
C LEU A 100 -14.93 7.08 -4.18
N GLU A 101 -15.19 8.12 -4.96
CA GLU A 101 -16.10 8.07 -6.10
C GLU A 101 -15.62 7.06 -7.15
N LEU A 102 -14.35 7.16 -7.56
CA LEU A 102 -13.74 6.28 -8.55
C LEU A 102 -13.75 4.81 -8.10
N ASN A 103 -13.31 4.53 -6.87
CA ASN A 103 -13.31 3.16 -6.36
C ASN A 103 -14.72 2.63 -6.18
N SER A 104 -15.69 3.46 -5.79
CA SER A 104 -17.10 3.04 -5.71
C SER A 104 -17.64 2.63 -7.08
N LYS A 105 -17.31 3.39 -8.13
CA LYS A 105 -17.70 3.05 -9.50
C LYS A 105 -17.04 1.75 -9.97
N THR A 106 -15.73 1.59 -9.77
CA THR A 106 -14.97 0.38 -10.14
C THR A 106 -15.51 -0.85 -9.41
N LEU A 107 -15.72 -0.77 -8.10
CA LEU A 107 -16.19 -1.89 -7.29
C LEU A 107 -17.65 -2.26 -7.59
N ALA A 108 -18.50 -1.30 -7.95
CA ALA A 108 -19.85 -1.59 -8.40
C ALA A 108 -19.89 -2.38 -9.73
N LEU A 109 -18.86 -2.24 -10.57
CA LEU A 109 -18.77 -2.89 -11.87
C LEU A 109 -18.04 -4.24 -11.84
N ALA A 110 -17.05 -4.39 -10.96
CA ALA A 110 -16.15 -5.56 -10.96
C ALA A 110 -15.98 -6.24 -9.60
N GLY A 111 -16.46 -5.65 -8.51
CA GLY A 111 -16.20 -6.14 -7.16
C GLY A 111 -16.77 -7.53 -6.88
N ASP A 112 -17.81 -7.97 -7.58
CA ASP A 112 -18.40 -9.31 -7.47
C ASP A 112 -17.56 -10.42 -8.13
N ARG A 113 -16.52 -10.03 -8.86
CA ARG A 113 -15.63 -10.94 -9.62
C ARG A 113 -14.21 -10.96 -9.07
N LEU A 114 -13.94 -10.24 -7.99
CA LEU A 114 -12.65 -10.17 -7.33
C LEU A 114 -12.70 -10.93 -6.00
N ASP A 115 -11.54 -11.37 -5.52
CA ASP A 115 -11.41 -11.97 -4.18
C ASP A 115 -10.92 -10.93 -3.17
N SER A 116 -10.17 -9.93 -3.64
CA SER A 116 -9.64 -8.86 -2.79
C SER A 116 -9.61 -7.49 -3.46
N PHE A 117 -9.50 -6.47 -2.61
CA PHE A 117 -9.29 -5.09 -2.97
C PHE A 117 -8.04 -4.56 -2.26
N ASN A 118 -7.09 -4.05 -3.04
CA ASN A 118 -5.85 -3.48 -2.54
C ASN A 118 -5.87 -1.97 -2.58
N LEU A 119 -5.39 -1.35 -1.50
CA LEU A 119 -5.04 0.06 -1.45
C LEU A 119 -3.58 0.20 -1.06
N TRP A 120 -2.86 1.08 -1.74
CA TRP A 120 -1.51 1.50 -1.36
C TRP A 120 -1.44 2.99 -1.09
N ASP A 121 -0.46 3.43 -0.29
CA ASP A 121 -0.04 4.82 -0.12
C ASP A 121 1.34 4.85 0.55
N TYR A 122 1.92 6.04 0.76
CA TYR A 122 3.25 6.19 1.35
C TYR A 122 3.22 7.11 2.58
N VAL A 123 2.82 6.57 3.73
CA VAL A 123 2.76 7.30 5.02
C VAL A 123 3.86 6.92 6.00
N ALA A 124 4.75 6.00 5.63
CA ALA A 124 5.78 5.44 6.49
C ALA A 124 7.15 5.38 5.81
N MET A 125 8.18 5.38 6.65
CA MET A 125 9.59 5.17 6.33
C MET A 125 10.10 4.00 7.17
N GLN A 126 11.34 3.56 6.93
CA GLN A 126 11.94 2.44 7.65
C GLN A 126 11.93 2.60 9.19
N SER A 127 12.05 3.84 9.69
CA SER A 127 12.08 4.15 11.13
C SER A 127 10.72 4.47 11.75
N GLY A 128 9.67 4.68 10.96
CA GLY A 128 8.33 5.02 11.47
C GLY A 128 7.49 5.81 10.49
N LEU A 129 6.37 6.35 10.97
CA LEU A 129 5.45 7.17 10.17
C LEU A 129 6.04 8.54 9.82
N LEU A 130 5.64 9.09 8.66
CA LEU A 130 5.92 10.47 8.24
C LEU A 130 5.16 11.52 9.06
N MET A 131 4.11 11.10 9.75
CA MET A 131 3.25 11.92 10.59
C MET A 131 2.92 11.17 11.87
N SER A 132 2.55 11.88 12.94
CA SER A 132 2.12 11.19 14.16
C SER A 132 0.87 10.33 13.89
N PRO A 133 0.68 9.21 14.62
CA PRO A 133 -0.53 8.40 14.50
C PRO A 133 -1.82 9.20 14.71
N GLN A 134 -1.78 10.26 15.54
CA GLN A 134 -2.91 11.16 15.75
C GLN A 134 -3.30 11.90 14.46
N TYR A 135 -2.32 12.40 13.71
CA TYR A 135 -2.58 13.08 12.44
C TYR A 135 -3.03 12.10 11.36
N TRP A 136 -2.45 10.91 11.29
CA TRP A 136 -2.94 9.86 10.38
C TRP A 136 -4.43 9.54 10.65
N ARG A 137 -4.82 9.41 11.92
CA ARG A 137 -6.23 9.19 12.31
C ARG A 137 -7.14 10.35 11.90
N ARG A 138 -6.69 11.59 12.13
CA ARG A 138 -7.47 12.80 11.80
C ARG A 138 -7.72 12.92 10.31
N TYR A 139 -6.66 12.76 9.51
CA TYR A 139 -6.70 13.15 8.11
C TYR A 139 -6.94 12.00 7.14
N LEU A 140 -6.60 10.75 7.49
CA LEU A 140 -6.57 9.64 6.52
C LEU A 140 -7.47 8.47 6.92
N LYS A 141 -7.45 8.03 8.19
CA LYS A 141 -8.19 6.83 8.66
C LYS A 141 -9.65 6.82 8.18
N GLY A 142 -10.35 7.94 8.36
CA GLY A 142 -11.77 8.05 8.00
C GLY A 142 -12.02 7.89 6.50
N TRP A 143 -11.11 8.32 5.64
CA TRP A 143 -11.26 8.18 4.18
C TRP A 143 -10.97 6.76 3.72
N TYR A 144 -9.91 6.13 4.23
CA TYR A 144 -9.65 4.72 3.94
C TYR A 144 -10.81 3.83 4.43
N ALA A 145 -11.33 4.08 5.63
CA ALA A 145 -12.50 3.35 6.14
C ALA A 145 -13.73 3.47 5.23
N LYS A 146 -13.99 4.65 4.66
CA LYS A 146 -15.08 4.84 3.68
C LYS A 146 -14.83 3.98 2.43
N ILE A 147 -13.63 3.98 1.88
CA ILE A 147 -13.28 3.18 0.69
C ILE A 147 -13.41 1.68 0.99
N PHE A 148 -12.84 1.21 2.10
CA PHE A 148 -12.92 -0.19 2.50
C PHE A 148 -14.35 -0.64 2.76
N SER A 149 -15.19 0.22 3.35
CA SER A 149 -16.61 -0.10 3.53
C SER A 149 -17.35 -0.36 2.22
N VAL A 150 -16.89 0.22 1.10
CA VAL A 150 -17.46 -0.07 -0.22
C VAL A 150 -17.01 -1.43 -0.73
N ALA A 151 -15.71 -1.74 -0.63
CA ALA A 151 -15.18 -3.04 -1.01
C ALA A 151 -15.76 -4.19 -0.18
N LYS A 152 -15.96 -3.97 1.13
CA LYS A 152 -16.59 -4.95 2.04
C LYS A 152 -18.04 -5.28 1.68
N LYS A 153 -18.79 -4.37 1.04
CA LYS A 153 -20.15 -4.69 0.52
C LYS A 153 -20.13 -5.77 -0.55
N SER A 154 -19.01 -5.93 -1.24
CA SER A 154 -18.76 -7.00 -2.22
C SER A 154 -18.06 -8.21 -1.61
N SER A 155 -17.98 -8.32 -0.27
CA SER A 155 -17.32 -9.41 0.46
C SER A 155 -15.82 -9.59 0.16
N LEU A 156 -15.15 -8.54 -0.30
CA LEU A 156 -13.73 -8.58 -0.64
C LEU A 156 -12.83 -8.59 0.60
N TYR A 157 -11.72 -9.33 0.51
CA TYR A 157 -10.61 -9.13 1.43
C TYR A 157 -9.90 -7.80 1.14
N ILE A 158 -9.53 -7.06 2.17
CA ILE A 158 -8.85 -5.78 2.05
C ILE A 158 -7.35 -5.98 2.28
N PHE A 159 -6.58 -5.69 1.24
CA PHE A 159 -5.13 -5.54 1.32
C PHE A 159 -4.79 -4.07 1.54
N TYR A 160 -3.89 -3.83 2.48
CA TYR A 160 -3.30 -2.52 2.71
C TYR A 160 -1.81 -2.61 2.44
N HIS A 161 -1.41 -2.10 1.27
CA HIS A 161 -0.08 -2.21 0.68
C HIS A 161 0.83 -1.01 1.03
N TYR A 162 1.70 -1.15 2.04
CA TYR A 162 2.56 -0.10 2.57
C TYR A 162 3.96 -0.60 2.92
N TYR A 163 4.96 0.21 2.56
CA TYR A 163 6.35 -0.01 2.92
C TYR A 163 6.76 0.80 4.14
N GLY A 164 7.78 0.32 4.85
CA GLY A 164 8.31 0.94 6.06
C GLY A 164 7.61 0.49 7.35
N SER A 165 7.83 1.25 8.41
CA SER A 165 7.35 0.96 9.75
C SER A 165 6.05 1.70 10.03
N PHE A 166 4.94 0.98 9.97
CA PHE A 166 3.60 1.47 10.29
C PHE A 166 2.99 0.79 11.52
N HIS A 167 3.83 0.17 12.35
CA HIS A 167 3.44 -0.58 13.54
C HIS A 167 2.48 0.17 14.48
N GLN A 168 2.60 1.50 14.54
CA GLN A 168 1.80 2.39 15.40
C GLN A 168 0.33 2.53 14.97
N ILE A 169 0.00 2.22 13.72
CA ILE A 169 -1.35 2.33 13.16
C ILE A 169 -1.95 0.97 12.77
N ILE A 170 -1.22 -0.14 12.94
CA ILE A 170 -1.78 -1.49 12.71
C ILE A 170 -3.11 -1.73 13.46
N PRO A 171 -3.26 -1.35 14.75
CA PRO A 171 -4.56 -1.49 15.42
C PRO A 171 -5.67 -0.72 14.71
N ASP A 172 -5.37 0.49 14.24
CA ASP A 172 -6.33 1.32 13.54
C ASP A 172 -6.71 0.76 12.17
N LEU A 173 -5.78 0.10 11.48
CA LEU A 173 -6.02 -0.57 10.20
C LEU A 173 -6.95 -1.76 10.37
N ILE A 174 -6.71 -2.58 11.40
CA ILE A 174 -7.59 -3.70 11.77
C ILE A 174 -8.99 -3.16 12.13
N ASP A 175 -9.07 -2.05 12.86
CA ASP A 175 -10.35 -1.42 13.25
C ASP A 175 -11.16 -0.89 12.05
N ILE A 176 -10.55 -0.71 10.88
CA ILE A 176 -11.21 -0.29 9.64
C ILE A 176 -11.29 -1.43 8.61
N ASP A 177 -11.30 -2.67 9.12
CA ASP A 177 -11.51 -3.91 8.37
C ASP A 177 -10.42 -4.26 7.35
N VAL A 178 -9.17 -3.83 7.58
CA VAL A 178 -8.03 -4.37 6.83
C VAL A 178 -7.80 -5.82 7.26
N ASP A 179 -7.87 -6.76 6.30
CA ASP A 179 -7.65 -8.17 6.57
C ASP A 179 -6.19 -8.56 6.39
N ILE A 180 -5.52 -7.99 5.37
CA ILE A 180 -4.17 -8.37 4.97
C ILE A 180 -3.27 -7.14 4.93
N LEU A 181 -2.19 -7.19 5.70
CA LEU A 181 -1.15 -6.17 5.72
C LEU A 181 -0.01 -6.61 4.80
N ASP A 182 0.20 -5.80 3.76
CA ASP A 182 1.09 -6.12 2.65
C ASP A 182 2.04 -4.94 2.38
N PRO A 183 3.27 -5.19 1.90
CA PRO A 183 4.09 -6.28 2.37
C PRO A 183 4.62 -5.98 3.77
N ILE A 184 5.03 -7.04 4.47
CA ILE A 184 5.80 -6.88 5.69
C ILE A 184 7.28 -6.69 5.36
N GLN A 185 7.72 -5.45 5.42
CA GLN A 185 9.14 -5.09 5.40
C GLN A 185 9.78 -5.40 6.76
N THR A 186 10.27 -6.62 6.94
CA THR A 186 10.84 -7.11 8.21
C THR A 186 12.10 -6.36 8.67
N SER A 187 12.78 -5.67 7.76
CA SER A 187 13.91 -4.77 8.04
C SER A 187 13.50 -3.40 8.61
N ALA A 188 12.20 -3.09 8.63
CA ALA A 188 11.68 -1.86 9.22
C ALA A 188 11.46 -1.99 10.73
N HIS A 189 11.54 -0.86 11.44
CA HIS A 189 11.43 -0.80 12.89
C HIS A 189 10.13 -1.44 13.40
N GLU A 190 10.22 -2.39 14.35
CA GLU A 190 9.08 -3.13 14.93
C GLU A 190 8.17 -3.86 13.91
N MET A 191 8.68 -4.20 12.73
CA MET A 191 7.93 -4.93 11.69
C MET A 191 8.39 -6.38 11.49
N ASP A 192 9.23 -6.93 12.39
CA ASP A 192 9.62 -8.33 12.31
C ASP A 192 8.45 -9.28 12.60
N LEU A 193 8.43 -10.44 11.93
CA LEU A 193 7.32 -11.38 11.99
C LEU A 193 7.03 -11.88 13.42
N LYS A 194 8.05 -12.06 14.26
CA LYS A 194 7.88 -12.53 15.65
C LYS A 194 7.15 -11.48 16.48
N THR A 195 7.55 -10.21 16.35
CA THR A 195 6.87 -9.08 16.99
C THR A 195 5.43 -8.95 16.52
N LEU A 196 5.18 -9.02 15.20
CA LEU A 196 3.84 -8.90 14.63
C LEU A 196 2.92 -10.06 15.06
N LYS A 197 3.39 -11.31 14.96
CA LYS A 197 2.62 -12.48 15.42
C LYS A 197 2.31 -12.37 16.92
N LYS A 198 3.27 -11.94 17.75
CA LYS A 198 3.06 -11.77 19.20
C LYS A 198 2.02 -10.69 19.52
N ARG A 199 2.04 -9.55 18.82
CA ARG A 199 1.17 -8.40 19.12
C ARG A 199 -0.23 -8.54 18.54
N TYR A 200 -0.32 -9.07 17.32
CA TYR A 200 -1.52 -8.99 16.50
C TYR A 200 -2.04 -10.35 16.05
N GLY A 201 -1.20 -11.39 16.02
CA GLY A 201 -1.59 -12.79 15.85
C GLY A 201 -2.76 -12.99 14.88
N ASN A 202 -3.84 -13.59 15.37
CA ASN A 202 -5.01 -13.97 14.59
C ASN A 202 -5.96 -12.79 14.24
N ARG A 203 -5.53 -11.53 14.41
CA ARG A 203 -6.36 -10.35 14.10
C ARG A 203 -6.19 -9.84 12.67
N ALA A 204 -5.12 -10.23 12.00
CA ALA A 204 -4.82 -9.88 10.62
C ALA A 204 -3.97 -10.99 9.98
N CYS A 205 -3.97 -11.03 8.67
CA CYS A 205 -3.05 -11.84 7.88
C CYS A 205 -1.89 -10.97 7.41
N TRP A 206 -0.69 -11.54 7.36
CA TRP A 206 0.52 -10.88 6.90
C TRP A 206 0.83 -11.33 5.47
N HIS A 207 1.33 -10.45 4.63
CA HIS A 207 1.81 -10.82 3.29
C HIS A 207 3.27 -10.41 3.11
N GLY A 208 4.05 -11.22 2.39
CA GLY A 208 5.48 -10.99 2.17
C GLY A 208 6.35 -11.51 3.31
N GLY A 209 7.26 -10.69 3.82
CA GLY A 209 8.09 -10.99 5.00
C GLY A 209 9.53 -11.41 4.71
N ILE A 210 9.85 -11.81 3.47
CA ILE A 210 11.23 -12.15 3.08
C ILE A 210 11.92 -10.92 2.51
N ASP A 211 12.93 -10.44 3.21
CA ASP A 211 13.58 -9.16 2.94
C ASP A 211 14.20 -9.09 1.53
N VAL A 212 13.77 -8.10 0.76
CA VAL A 212 14.32 -7.83 -0.58
C VAL A 212 15.49 -6.87 -0.59
N GLN A 213 15.82 -6.21 0.53
CA GLN A 213 16.87 -5.19 0.57
C GLN A 213 18.24 -5.78 0.88
N HIS A 214 18.29 -6.84 1.69
CA HIS A 214 19.54 -7.49 2.07
C HIS A 214 19.52 -9.00 1.83
N LEU A 215 18.47 -9.68 2.28
CA LEU A 215 18.42 -11.14 2.25
C LEU A 215 18.37 -11.70 0.82
N LEU A 216 17.38 -11.32 0.01
CA LEU A 216 17.26 -11.87 -1.36
C LEU A 216 18.41 -11.49 -2.29
N PRO A 217 18.94 -10.24 -2.31
CA PRO A 217 19.97 -9.88 -3.29
C PRO A 217 21.38 -10.38 -2.94
N PHE A 218 21.70 -10.55 -1.65
CA PHE A 218 23.12 -10.69 -1.23
C PHE A 218 23.44 -11.95 -0.43
N GLU A 219 22.47 -12.64 0.16
CA GLU A 219 22.73 -13.84 0.96
C GLU A 219 22.70 -15.13 0.13
N ASP A 220 23.23 -16.21 0.69
CA ASP A 220 23.21 -17.53 0.05
C ASP A 220 21.79 -18.14 0.02
N PRO A 221 21.45 -18.96 -0.99
CA PRO A 221 20.16 -19.66 -1.08
C PRO A 221 19.79 -20.47 0.17
N THR A 222 20.79 -20.98 0.90
CA THR A 222 20.61 -21.74 2.15
C THR A 222 20.10 -20.86 3.29
N VAL A 223 20.54 -19.61 3.35
CA VAL A 223 20.11 -18.61 4.35
C VAL A 223 18.68 -18.18 4.06
N ILE A 224 18.34 -17.96 2.78
CA ILE A 224 16.97 -17.65 2.36
C ILE A 224 16.01 -18.78 2.73
N LYS A 225 16.41 -20.02 2.44
CA LYS A 225 15.62 -21.20 2.84
C LYS A 225 15.39 -21.21 4.35
N TYR A 226 16.43 -20.98 5.16
CA TYR A 226 16.29 -20.95 6.61
C TYR A 226 15.30 -19.87 7.08
N ALA A 227 15.34 -18.67 6.49
CA ALA A 227 14.38 -17.60 6.81
C ALA A 227 12.94 -17.98 6.45
N VAL A 228 12.73 -18.65 5.32
CA VAL A 228 11.40 -19.18 4.92
C VAL A 228 10.92 -20.23 5.92
N ASP A 229 11.78 -21.20 6.28
CA ASP A 229 11.44 -22.26 7.23
C ASP A 229 11.17 -21.69 8.63
N GLU A 230 11.95 -20.73 9.10
CA GLU A 230 11.71 -20.05 10.38
C GLU A 230 10.35 -19.33 10.40
N ALA A 231 9.99 -18.63 9.31
CA ALA A 231 8.70 -17.98 9.21
C ALA A 231 7.55 -19.00 9.17
N ARG A 232 7.71 -20.12 8.46
CA ARG A 232 6.74 -21.21 8.43
C ARG A 232 6.54 -21.83 9.82
N GLU A 233 7.61 -22.11 10.55
CA GLU A 233 7.54 -22.64 11.91
C GLU A 233 6.89 -21.63 12.87
N LEU A 234 7.23 -20.35 12.73
CA LEU A 234 6.68 -19.28 13.54
C LEU A 234 5.16 -19.20 13.40
N PHE A 235 4.62 -19.25 12.17
CA PHE A 235 3.18 -19.16 11.93
C PHE A 235 2.47 -20.50 12.12
N GLY A 236 3.12 -21.62 11.80
CA GLY A 236 2.62 -22.98 12.01
C GLY A 236 1.31 -23.25 11.27
N LEU A 237 0.54 -24.21 11.79
CA LEU A 237 -0.79 -24.56 11.25
C LEU A 237 -1.88 -23.53 11.59
N ASP A 238 -1.60 -22.59 12.48
CA ASP A 238 -2.52 -21.50 12.81
C ASP A 238 -2.70 -20.53 11.63
N GLY A 239 -1.79 -20.57 10.65
CA GLY A 239 -1.83 -19.73 9.47
C GLY A 239 -1.60 -18.25 9.79
N GLY A 240 -2.22 -17.38 9.00
CA GLY A 240 -2.14 -15.93 9.18
C GLY A 240 -0.97 -15.26 8.44
N ILE A 241 -0.26 -15.96 7.56
CA ILE A 241 0.72 -15.36 6.65
C ILE A 241 0.65 -15.98 5.25
N VAL A 242 0.81 -15.13 4.23
CA VAL A 242 1.13 -15.50 2.85
C VAL A 242 2.58 -15.08 2.61
N LEU A 243 3.50 -16.03 2.72
CA LEU A 243 4.93 -15.75 2.60
C LEU A 243 5.30 -15.40 1.16
N GLY A 244 6.13 -14.38 1.03
CA GLY A 244 6.63 -13.89 -0.24
C GLY A 244 7.72 -12.84 -0.03
N PRO A 245 8.19 -12.22 -1.11
CA PRO A 245 9.17 -11.14 -0.99
C PRO A 245 8.51 -9.93 -0.30
N SER A 246 9.28 -9.16 0.45
CA SER A 246 8.80 -7.98 1.17
C SER A 246 8.62 -6.74 0.28
N HIS A 247 8.82 -6.86 -1.03
CA HIS A 247 8.55 -5.93 -2.14
C HIS A 247 8.67 -6.75 -3.45
N GLU A 248 8.38 -6.14 -4.59
CA GLU A 248 8.84 -6.60 -5.91
C GLU A 248 10.33 -7.01 -5.90
N ILE A 249 10.62 -8.14 -6.53
CA ILE A 249 11.98 -8.65 -6.72
C ILE A 249 12.65 -7.84 -7.84
N THR A 250 13.81 -7.27 -7.56
CA THR A 250 14.57 -6.44 -8.49
C THR A 250 15.61 -7.26 -9.28
N PRO A 251 16.07 -6.77 -10.46
CA PRO A 251 16.95 -7.53 -11.35
C PRO A 251 18.31 -7.97 -10.77
N ASP A 252 18.73 -7.37 -9.66
CA ASP A 252 19.93 -7.70 -8.90
C ASP A 252 19.75 -8.93 -7.99
N THR A 253 18.54 -9.49 -7.88
CA THR A 253 18.30 -10.72 -7.11
C THR A 253 18.70 -11.97 -7.91
N PRO A 254 19.63 -12.81 -7.41
CA PRO A 254 20.01 -14.06 -8.07
C PRO A 254 18.82 -15.02 -8.25
N ILE A 255 18.77 -15.75 -9.37
CA ILE A 255 17.66 -16.68 -9.67
C ILE A 255 17.59 -17.80 -8.62
N GLU A 256 18.73 -18.25 -8.13
CA GLU A 256 18.85 -19.30 -7.12
C GLU A 256 18.19 -18.87 -5.80
N ASN A 257 18.28 -17.58 -5.48
CA ASN A 257 17.67 -16.96 -4.30
C ASN A 257 16.14 -16.87 -4.47
N ILE A 258 15.65 -16.53 -5.67
CA ILE A 258 14.22 -16.57 -6.00
C ILE A 258 13.68 -18.00 -5.91
N ILE A 259 14.42 -18.99 -6.43
CA ILE A 259 14.02 -20.40 -6.34
C ILE A 259 14.01 -20.85 -4.88
N ALA A 260 14.98 -20.45 -4.07
CA ALA A 260 15.02 -20.82 -2.65
C ALA A 260 13.82 -20.27 -1.86
N LEU A 261 13.33 -19.08 -2.21
CA LEU A 261 12.11 -18.50 -1.64
C LEU A 261 10.86 -19.36 -1.93
N TYR A 262 10.68 -19.78 -3.18
CA TYR A 262 9.44 -20.45 -3.62
C TYR A 262 9.49 -21.98 -3.57
N ARG A 263 10.66 -22.59 -3.43
CA ARG A 263 10.81 -24.04 -3.38
C ARG A 263 10.35 -24.56 -2.03
N MET A 264 9.06 -24.86 -1.95
CA MET A 264 8.47 -25.67 -0.89
C MET A 264 9.08 -27.08 -0.96
N GLN A 265 9.60 -27.58 0.17
CA GLN A 265 9.87 -29.02 0.30
C GLN A 265 8.60 -29.69 0.84
N ASP A 266 8.22 -30.79 0.19
CA ASP A 266 7.10 -31.68 0.56
C ASP A 266 7.19 -32.17 2.01
#